data_AF-A0A9X0HVH5-F1
#
_entry.id   AF-A0A9X0HVH5-F1
#
_cell.length_a   1.000
_cell.length_b   1.000
_cell.length_c   1.000
_cell.angle_alpha   90.00
_cell.angle_beta   90.00
_cell.angle_gamma   90.00
#
_symmetry.space_group_name_H-M   'P 1'
#
loop_
_entity.id
_entity.type
_entity.pdbx_description
1 polymer ?
#
loop_
_entity_poly.entity_id
_entity_poly.type
_entity_poly.pdbx_seq_one_letter_code
_entity_poly.pdbx_strand_id
1 'polypeptide(L)'
;MLRYLDVLSDEFSCEVGSGGGLDGAPLRTVRNMTAPLSGALTNAENDLRTAKSEADPHRQGQYARSAVDAAAEASLDAGASAEERERAQSVLQSALTMIPGSLLREAQSILTTARSETDPHKRRELARSALAKAREAAGRREVTDEERAQARQVIGSARMMSNTTVEAEIRQRSMEREREREVPDVAL
;
A
#
# COMPACT_ATOMS: atom_id res chain seq x y z
N MET A 1 12.81 -63.66 26.68
CA MET A 1 13.05 -63.29 28.09
C MET A 1 12.30 -62.01 28.40
N LEU A 2 11.89 -61.87 29.66
CA LEU A 2 10.85 -61.01 30.20
C LEU A 2 11.08 -59.48 30.09
N ARG A 3 9.94 -58.76 30.07
CA ARG A 3 9.73 -57.34 30.43
C ARG A 3 9.98 -57.10 31.93
N TYR A 4 10.33 -55.88 32.33
CA TYR A 4 9.98 -55.18 33.61
C TYR A 4 10.40 -53.69 33.43
N LEU A 5 9.53 -52.65 33.43
CA LEU A 5 8.75 -52.04 34.53
C LEU A 5 9.64 -51.78 35.76
N ASP A 6 9.63 -50.68 36.49
CA ASP A 6 8.84 -49.44 36.56
C ASP A 6 9.50 -48.60 37.67
N VAL A 7 9.33 -47.27 37.62
CA VAL A 7 8.89 -46.36 38.72
C VAL A 7 9.64 -46.34 40.09
N LEU A 8 9.59 -45.15 40.70
CA LEU A 8 9.75 -44.77 42.11
C LEU A 8 11.09 -44.08 42.39
N SER A 9 11.12 -42.74 42.51
CA SER A 9 10.52 -41.87 43.53
C SER A 9 11.45 -41.67 44.74
N ASP A 10 11.51 -40.39 45.10
CA ASP A 10 11.67 -39.81 46.44
C ASP A 10 13.05 -39.59 47.08
N GLU A 11 13.23 -38.28 47.34
CA GLU A 11 13.64 -37.65 48.60
C GLU A 11 15.11 -37.74 49.04
N PHE A 12 15.72 -36.56 49.22
CA PHE A 12 16.22 -36.01 50.49
C PHE A 12 16.90 -34.66 50.19
N SER A 13 16.30 -33.50 50.46
CA SER A 13 16.16 -32.76 51.75
C SER A 13 17.34 -31.81 52.07
N CYS A 14 16.95 -30.54 52.29
CA CYS A 14 17.58 -29.46 53.08
C CYS A 14 18.91 -28.82 52.64
N GLU A 15 18.84 -27.54 52.28
CA GLU A 15 19.50 -26.52 53.10
C GLU A 15 18.74 -25.18 53.07
N VAL A 16 18.42 -24.68 54.25
CA VAL A 16 17.68 -23.44 54.50
C VAL A 16 18.70 -22.30 54.60
N GLY A 17 18.82 -21.50 53.55
CA GLY A 17 19.54 -20.23 53.56
C GLY A 17 18.57 -19.06 53.76
N SER A 18 18.38 -18.65 55.01
CA SER A 18 17.63 -17.45 55.39
C SER A 18 18.41 -16.19 55.00
N GLY A 19 17.82 -15.29 54.21
CA GLY A 19 18.47 -14.02 53.86
C GLY A 19 17.63 -13.09 53.00
N GLY A 20 17.03 -12.08 53.65
CA GLY A 20 16.89 -10.72 53.12
C GLY A 20 15.88 -10.50 51.99
N GLY A 21 14.72 -9.92 52.34
CA GLY A 21 13.67 -9.59 51.39
C GLY A 21 14.04 -8.50 50.38
N LEU A 22 13.40 -8.60 49.22
CA LEU A 22 12.70 -7.53 48.51
C LEU A 22 11.61 -8.22 47.67
N ASP A 23 10.40 -7.68 47.69
CA ASP A 23 9.20 -8.15 46.97
C ASP A 23 9.51 -8.62 45.53
N GLY A 24 9.59 -9.94 45.36
CA GLY A 24 9.63 -10.58 44.05
C GLY A 24 8.21 -10.82 43.58
N ALA A 25 7.62 -9.81 42.94
CA ALA A 25 6.33 -9.94 42.26
C ALA A 25 6.30 -11.22 41.41
N PRO A 26 5.19 -11.99 41.42
CA PRO A 26 5.10 -13.22 40.66
C PRO A 26 5.39 -12.90 39.19
N LEU A 27 6.37 -13.61 38.62
CA LEU A 27 6.68 -13.55 37.19
C LEU A 27 5.37 -13.71 36.44
N ARG A 28 4.88 -12.59 35.89
CA ARG A 28 3.66 -12.55 35.09
C ARG A 28 3.83 -13.59 33.99
N THR A 29 2.96 -14.60 33.99
CA THR A 29 2.74 -15.41 32.81
C THR A 29 2.49 -14.42 31.69
N VAL A 30 3.42 -14.30 30.74
CA VAL A 30 3.15 -13.58 29.51
C VAL A 30 2.06 -14.41 28.86
N ARG A 31 0.81 -13.97 29.00
CA ARG A 31 -0.25 -14.38 28.08
C ARG A 31 0.32 -14.04 26.72
N ASN A 32 0.69 -15.07 25.95
CA ASN A 32 0.74 -14.93 24.51
C ASN A 32 -0.64 -14.39 24.13
N MET A 33 -0.74 -13.09 23.94
CA MET A 33 -1.85 -12.49 23.23
C MET A 33 -1.64 -12.87 21.78
N THR A 34 -1.88 -14.14 21.45
CA THR A 34 -2.45 -14.45 20.15
C THR A 34 -3.80 -13.74 20.16
N ALA A 35 -3.80 -12.50 19.65
CA ALA A 35 -5.01 -11.92 19.13
C ALA A 35 -5.65 -13.00 18.23
N PRO A 36 -6.96 -13.25 18.31
CA PRO A 36 -7.57 -14.29 17.50
C PRO A 36 -7.28 -13.97 16.03
N LEU A 37 -6.39 -14.78 15.43
CA LEU A 37 -6.03 -14.74 14.01
C LEU A 37 -7.26 -15.00 13.10
N SER A 38 -8.41 -15.36 13.67
CA SER A 38 -9.70 -15.50 12.99
C SER A 38 -10.32 -14.18 12.51
N GLY A 39 -9.76 -13.02 12.87
CA GLY A 39 -10.23 -11.71 12.39
C GLY A 39 -9.77 -11.34 10.98
N ALA A 40 -8.62 -11.84 10.52
CA ALA A 40 -7.98 -11.39 9.29
C ALA A 40 -8.85 -11.66 8.04
N LEU A 41 -9.43 -12.86 7.93
CA LEU A 41 -10.33 -13.19 6.82
C LEU A 41 -11.58 -12.31 6.82
N THR A 42 -12.17 -12.07 8.00
CA THR A 42 -13.35 -11.20 8.13
C THR A 42 -13.03 -9.77 7.71
N ASN A 43 -11.88 -9.24 8.12
CA ASN A 43 -11.41 -7.92 7.72
C ASN A 43 -11.20 -7.86 6.20
N ALA A 44 -10.55 -8.87 5.62
CA ALA A 44 -10.32 -8.95 4.19
C ALA A 44 -11.63 -8.96 3.38
N GLU A 45 -12.62 -9.73 3.82
CA GLU A 45 -13.95 -9.77 3.20
C GLU A 45 -14.68 -8.42 3.32
N ASN A 46 -14.56 -7.75 4.48
CA ASN A 46 -15.16 -6.43 4.71
C ASN A 46 -14.51 -5.34 3.85
N ASP A 47 -13.19 -5.32 3.75
CA ASP A 47 -12.45 -4.37 2.92
C ASP A 47 -12.73 -4.61 1.44
N LEU A 48 -12.78 -5.87 0.99
CA LEU A 48 -13.14 -6.19 -0.39
C LEU A 48 -14.57 -5.74 -0.71
N ARG A 49 -15.51 -5.96 0.21
CA ARG A 49 -16.90 -5.49 0.04
C ARG A 49 -16.94 -3.97 -0.08
N THR A 50 -16.22 -3.28 0.79
CA THR A 50 -16.13 -1.81 0.78
C THR A 50 -15.50 -1.31 -0.52
N ALA A 51 -14.41 -1.92 -0.98
CA ALA A 51 -13.77 -1.60 -2.25
C ALA A 51 -14.74 -1.75 -3.44
N LYS A 52 -15.58 -2.79 -3.44
CA LYS A 52 -16.57 -3.04 -4.51
C LYS A 52 -17.67 -1.98 -4.56
N SER A 53 -18.04 -1.41 -3.41
CA SER A 53 -19.06 -0.35 -3.33
C SER A 53 -18.51 1.07 -3.39
N GLU A 54 -17.21 1.26 -3.19
CA GLU A 54 -16.59 2.59 -3.16
C GLU A 54 -16.52 3.21 -4.56
N ALA A 55 -16.95 4.47 -4.65
CA ALA A 55 -17.02 5.23 -5.89
C ALA A 55 -15.74 6.04 -6.13
N ASP A 56 -15.09 6.52 -5.07
CA ASP A 56 -13.83 7.24 -5.19
C ASP A 56 -12.70 6.26 -5.55
N PRO A 57 -12.01 6.43 -6.70
CA PRO A 57 -11.00 5.49 -7.15
C PRO A 57 -9.82 5.34 -6.18
N HIS A 58 -9.48 6.41 -5.45
CA HIS A 58 -8.39 6.39 -4.49
C HIS A 58 -8.72 5.52 -3.28
N ARG A 59 -9.87 5.79 -2.64
CA ARG A 59 -10.36 4.99 -1.52
C ARG A 59 -10.64 3.55 -1.94
N GLN A 60 -11.20 3.33 -3.13
CA GLN A 60 -11.39 1.98 -3.65
C GLN A 60 -10.07 1.20 -3.72
N GLY A 61 -9.01 1.82 -4.24
CA GLY A 61 -7.68 1.21 -4.27
C GLY A 61 -7.09 0.98 -2.89
N GLN A 62 -7.35 1.87 -1.92
CA GLN A 62 -6.92 1.69 -0.53
C GLN A 62 -7.59 0.48 0.12
N TYR A 63 -8.92 0.36 0.01
CA TYR A 63 -9.64 -0.81 0.53
C TYR A 63 -9.24 -2.10 -0.17
N ALA A 64 -9.03 -2.08 -1.49
CA ALA A 64 -8.53 -3.25 -2.21
C ALA A 64 -7.15 -3.70 -1.71
N ARG A 65 -6.22 -2.77 -1.46
CA ARG A 65 -4.90 -3.10 -0.86
C ARG A 65 -5.03 -3.62 0.57
N SER A 66 -5.87 -3.01 1.40
CA SER A 66 -6.16 -3.49 2.76
C SER A 66 -6.71 -4.92 2.74
N ALA A 67 -7.64 -5.21 1.82
CA ALA A 67 -8.16 -6.55 1.61
C ALA A 67 -7.08 -7.55 1.17
N VAL A 68 -6.15 -7.14 0.31
CA VAL A 68 -4.99 -7.95 -0.09
C VAL A 68 -4.13 -8.30 1.12
N ASP A 69 -3.77 -7.31 1.93
CA ASP A 69 -2.88 -7.50 3.08
C ASP A 69 -3.53 -8.44 4.11
N ALA A 70 -4.81 -8.20 4.44
CA ALA A 70 -5.56 -9.02 5.38
C ALA A 70 -5.83 -10.44 4.85
N ALA A 71 -6.11 -10.59 3.55
CA ALA A 71 -6.29 -11.90 2.93
C ALA A 71 -4.98 -12.69 2.87
N ALA A 72 -3.86 -12.02 2.60
CA ALA A 72 -2.55 -12.64 2.63
C ALA A 72 -2.21 -13.16 4.03
N GLU A 73 -2.46 -12.36 5.07
CA GLU A 73 -2.32 -12.77 6.47
C GLU A 73 -3.19 -13.99 6.78
N ALA A 74 -4.48 -13.95 6.45
CA ALA A 74 -5.40 -15.06 6.67
C ALA A 74 -4.99 -16.34 5.93
N SER A 75 -4.43 -16.22 4.72
CA SER A 75 -3.99 -17.37 3.93
C SER A 75 -2.75 -18.08 4.51
N LEU A 76 -1.92 -17.34 5.26
CA LEU A 76 -0.68 -17.82 5.87
C LEU A 76 -0.88 -18.27 7.32
N ASP A 77 -2.07 -18.11 7.89
CA ASP A 77 -2.38 -18.56 9.24
C ASP A 77 -2.29 -20.10 9.34
N ALA A 78 -1.39 -20.57 10.21
CA ALA A 78 -1.20 -21.99 10.50
C ALA A 78 -2.43 -22.60 11.19
N GLY A 79 -3.21 -21.79 11.92
CA GLY A 79 -4.44 -22.21 12.60
C GLY A 79 -5.67 -22.27 11.71
N ALA A 80 -5.63 -21.67 10.51
CA ALA A 80 -6.77 -21.66 9.61
C ALA A 80 -7.14 -23.07 9.10
N SER A 81 -8.42 -23.30 8.85
CA SER A 81 -8.91 -24.45 8.10
C SER A 81 -8.54 -24.34 6.61
N ALA A 82 -8.67 -25.44 5.87
CA ALA A 82 -8.46 -25.42 4.41
C ALA A 82 -9.47 -24.48 3.72
N GLU A 83 -10.73 -24.50 4.16
CA GLU A 83 -11.80 -23.65 3.63
C GLU A 83 -11.55 -22.15 3.88
N GLU A 84 -11.01 -21.80 5.05
CA GLU A 84 -10.64 -20.40 5.34
C GLU A 84 -9.48 -19.93 4.47
N ARG A 85 -8.47 -20.78 4.23
CA ARG A 85 -7.38 -20.46 3.30
C ARG A 85 -7.86 -20.30 1.87
N GLU A 86 -8.76 -21.15 1.41
CA GLU A 86 -9.36 -21.04 0.08
C GLU A 86 -10.15 -19.75 -0.08
N ARG A 87 -10.98 -19.40 0.93
CA ARG A 87 -11.70 -18.11 0.94
C ARG A 87 -10.75 -16.93 0.95
N ALA A 88 -9.69 -16.96 1.76
CA ALA A 88 -8.68 -15.92 1.79
C ALA A 88 -8.00 -15.75 0.41
N GLN A 89 -7.64 -16.84 -0.27
CA GLN A 89 -7.08 -16.79 -1.61
C GLN A 89 -8.05 -16.21 -2.64
N SER A 90 -9.34 -16.54 -2.55
CA SER A 90 -10.39 -15.96 -3.41
C SER A 90 -10.55 -14.45 -3.22
N VAL A 91 -10.53 -13.98 -1.97
CA VAL A 91 -10.56 -12.55 -1.62
C VAL A 91 -9.31 -11.85 -2.16
N LEU A 92 -8.13 -12.43 -1.95
CA LEU A 92 -6.85 -11.92 -2.43
C LEU A 92 -6.86 -11.72 -3.95
N GLN A 93 -7.25 -12.75 -4.71
CA GLN A 93 -7.33 -12.68 -6.17
C GLN A 93 -8.32 -11.60 -6.63
N SER A 94 -9.51 -11.57 -6.02
CA SER A 94 -10.52 -10.55 -6.33
C SER A 94 -10.01 -9.14 -6.08
N ALA A 95 -9.39 -8.89 -4.93
CA ALA A 95 -8.88 -7.58 -4.56
C ALA A 95 -7.72 -7.11 -5.45
N LEU A 96 -6.79 -8.02 -5.80
CA LEU A 96 -5.66 -7.70 -6.69
C LEU A 96 -6.12 -7.20 -8.07
N THR A 97 -7.18 -7.80 -8.63
CA THR A 97 -7.72 -7.37 -9.93
C THR A 97 -8.34 -5.98 -9.94
N MET A 98 -8.68 -5.42 -8.77
CA MET A 98 -9.29 -4.08 -8.68
C MET A 98 -8.26 -2.95 -8.70
N ILE A 99 -7.03 -3.22 -8.28
CA ILE A 99 -5.99 -2.22 -8.06
C ILE A 99 -5.56 -1.51 -9.36
N PRO A 100 -5.31 -2.21 -10.50
CA PRO A 100 -4.91 -1.54 -11.73
C PRO A 100 -5.98 -0.54 -12.21
N GLY A 101 -7.24 -0.96 -12.26
CA GLY A 101 -8.35 -0.12 -12.68
C GLY A 101 -8.56 1.10 -11.77
N SER A 102 -8.41 0.94 -10.45
CA SER A 102 -8.53 2.07 -9.51
C SER A 102 -7.42 3.10 -9.74
N LEU A 103 -6.17 2.65 -9.89
CA LEU A 103 -5.02 3.51 -10.19
C LEU A 103 -5.18 4.26 -11.51
N LEU A 104 -5.73 3.62 -12.54
CA LEU A 104 -5.95 4.26 -13.84
C LEU A 104 -7.03 5.33 -13.78
N ARG A 105 -8.14 5.07 -13.08
CA ARG A 105 -9.19 6.09 -12.84
C ARG A 105 -8.65 7.26 -12.03
N GLU A 106 -7.84 7.02 -11.00
CA GLU A 106 -7.14 8.08 -10.27
C GLU A 106 -6.23 8.89 -11.20
N ALA A 107 -5.42 8.22 -12.03
CA ALA A 107 -4.52 8.87 -12.96
C ALA A 107 -5.28 9.75 -13.98
N GLN A 108 -6.41 9.26 -14.50
CA GLN A 108 -7.28 10.02 -15.40
C GLN A 108 -7.91 11.24 -14.73
N SER A 109 -8.36 11.09 -13.47
CA SER A 109 -8.90 12.20 -12.67
C SER A 109 -7.84 13.30 -12.48
N ILE A 110 -6.64 12.93 -12.03
CA ILE A 110 -5.52 13.87 -11.85
C ILE A 110 -5.12 14.53 -13.17
N LEU A 111 -5.10 13.77 -14.27
CA LEU A 111 -4.78 14.30 -15.59
C LEU A 111 -5.83 15.32 -16.05
N THR A 112 -7.10 15.09 -15.72
CA THR A 112 -8.18 16.04 -16.01
C THR A 112 -8.00 17.31 -15.20
N THR A 113 -7.68 17.22 -13.91
CA THR A 113 -7.35 18.38 -13.07
C THR A 113 -6.14 19.15 -13.62
N ALA A 114 -5.10 18.45 -14.08
CA ALA A 114 -3.93 19.06 -14.68
C ALA A 114 -4.28 19.90 -15.93
N ARG A 115 -5.19 19.41 -16.78
CA ARG A 115 -5.61 20.15 -17.99
C ARG A 115 -6.29 21.48 -17.67
N SER A 116 -7.02 21.56 -16.56
CA SER A 116 -7.68 22.80 -16.10
C SER A 116 -6.79 23.70 -15.25
N GLU A 117 -5.66 23.19 -14.73
CA GLU A 117 -4.77 23.95 -13.85
C GLU A 117 -4.07 25.06 -14.64
N THR A 118 -4.04 26.28 -14.12
CA THR A 118 -3.44 27.45 -14.79
C THR A 118 -2.00 27.67 -14.38
N ASP A 119 -1.63 27.30 -13.15
CA ASP A 119 -0.25 27.35 -12.67
C ASP A 119 0.60 26.29 -13.42
N PRO A 120 1.62 26.70 -14.18
CA PRO A 120 2.51 25.78 -14.90
C PRO A 120 3.17 24.74 -13.98
N HIS A 121 3.64 25.14 -12.79
CA HIS A 121 4.34 24.24 -11.88
C HIS A 121 3.39 23.17 -11.36
N LYS A 122 2.24 23.58 -10.83
CA LYS A 122 1.21 22.66 -10.32
C LYS A 122 0.64 21.77 -11.42
N ARG A 123 0.41 22.30 -12.62
CA ARG A 123 0.01 21.51 -13.80
C ARG A 123 1.01 20.38 -14.08
N ARG A 124 2.31 20.69 -14.03
CA ARG A 124 3.38 19.71 -14.25
C ARG A 124 3.44 18.66 -13.14
N GLU A 125 3.29 19.05 -11.89
CA GLU A 125 3.26 18.11 -10.76
C GLU A 125 2.09 17.14 -10.87
N LEU A 126 0.89 17.64 -11.18
CA LEU A 126 -0.29 16.82 -11.42
C LEU A 126 -0.05 15.86 -12.61
N ALA A 127 0.50 16.35 -13.72
CA ALA A 127 0.85 15.49 -14.87
C ALA A 127 1.84 14.38 -14.48
N ARG A 128 2.85 14.68 -13.65
CA ARG A 128 3.80 13.68 -13.13
C ARG A 128 3.14 12.68 -12.20
N SER A 129 2.21 13.11 -11.35
CA SER A 129 1.45 12.24 -10.46
C SER A 129 0.56 11.27 -11.25
N ALA A 130 -0.16 11.77 -12.26
CA ALA A 130 -0.94 10.92 -13.19
C ALA A 130 -0.04 9.91 -13.92
N LEU A 131 1.14 10.35 -14.38
CA LEU A 131 2.12 9.49 -15.04
C LEU A 131 2.61 8.37 -14.12
N ALA A 132 2.91 8.67 -12.85
CA ALA A 132 3.37 7.69 -11.88
C ALA A 132 2.31 6.61 -11.63
N LYS A 133 1.05 6.99 -11.39
CA LYS A 133 -0.05 6.05 -11.17
C LYS A 133 -0.34 5.17 -12.40
N ALA A 134 -0.34 5.75 -13.59
CA ALA A 134 -0.58 4.97 -14.81
C ALA A 134 0.54 3.95 -15.08
N ARG A 135 1.80 4.28 -14.75
CA ARG A 135 2.92 3.34 -14.81
C ARG A 135 2.82 2.26 -13.76
N GLU A 136 2.43 2.61 -12.54
CA GLU A 136 2.19 1.65 -11.47
C GLU A 136 1.15 0.62 -11.92
N ALA A 137 0.00 1.08 -12.45
CA ALA A 137 -1.05 0.20 -12.96
C ALA A 137 -0.55 -0.70 -14.10
N ALA A 138 0.18 -0.15 -15.07
CA ALA A 138 0.71 -0.93 -16.20
C ALA A 138 1.76 -1.98 -15.79
N GLY A 139 2.43 -1.79 -14.65
CA GLY A 139 3.41 -2.72 -14.10
C GLY A 139 2.80 -3.85 -13.26
N ARG A 140 1.50 -3.81 -12.95
CA ARG A 140 0.81 -4.87 -12.20
C ARG A 140 0.64 -6.10 -13.07
N ARG A 141 0.72 -7.28 -12.45
CA ARG A 141 0.53 -8.57 -13.13
C ARG A 141 -0.92 -8.76 -13.58
N GLU A 142 -1.86 -8.23 -12.81
CA GLU A 142 -3.30 -8.39 -12.97
C GLU A 142 -3.89 -7.44 -14.01
N VAL A 143 -3.06 -6.60 -14.65
CA VAL A 143 -3.51 -5.63 -15.64
C VAL A 143 -4.04 -6.33 -16.89
N THR A 144 -5.26 -5.97 -17.29
CA THR A 144 -5.87 -6.44 -18.55
C THR A 144 -5.27 -5.72 -19.77
N ASP A 145 -5.48 -6.26 -20.97
CA ASP A 145 -5.00 -5.62 -22.20
C ASP A 145 -5.66 -4.25 -22.44
N GLU A 146 -6.94 -4.11 -22.06
CA GLU A 146 -7.68 -2.85 -22.12
C GLU A 146 -7.09 -1.83 -21.14
N GLU A 147 -6.87 -2.20 -19.88
CA GLU A 147 -6.22 -1.33 -18.89
C GLU A 147 -4.80 -0.95 -19.32
N ARG A 148 -4.07 -1.87 -19.97
CA ARG A 148 -2.74 -1.60 -20.52
C ARG A 148 -2.81 -0.58 -21.66
N ALA A 149 -3.82 -0.67 -22.53
CA ALA A 149 -4.06 0.32 -23.58
C ALA A 149 -4.40 1.70 -22.98
N GLN A 150 -5.29 1.74 -21.98
CA GLN A 150 -5.65 2.97 -21.25
C GLN A 150 -4.42 3.57 -20.56
N ALA A 151 -3.59 2.76 -19.91
CA ALA A 151 -2.36 3.22 -19.28
C ALA A 151 -1.44 3.91 -20.28
N ARG A 152 -1.26 3.33 -21.48
CA ARG A 152 -0.44 3.94 -22.55
C ARG A 152 -0.97 5.31 -22.97
N GLN A 153 -2.30 5.46 -23.10
CA GLN A 153 -2.92 6.74 -23.44
C GLN A 153 -2.69 7.80 -22.36
N VAL A 154 -2.87 7.44 -21.08
CA VAL A 154 -2.65 8.34 -19.94
C VAL A 154 -1.17 8.74 -19.86
N ILE A 155 -0.26 7.76 -19.97
CA ILE A 155 1.20 7.99 -19.97
C ILE A 155 1.61 8.96 -21.08
N GLY A 156 1.12 8.74 -22.30
CA GLY A 156 1.41 9.62 -23.44
C GLY A 156 0.94 11.05 -23.19
N SER A 157 -0.32 11.21 -22.77
CA SER A 157 -0.93 12.52 -22.48
C SER A 157 -0.21 13.26 -21.35
N ALA A 158 0.08 12.57 -20.25
CA ALA A 158 0.77 13.13 -19.09
C ALA A 158 2.19 13.58 -19.44
N ARG A 159 2.93 12.77 -20.22
CA ARG A 159 4.27 13.10 -20.68
C ARG A 159 4.28 14.34 -21.57
N MET A 160 3.36 14.41 -22.55
CA MET A 160 3.25 15.58 -23.42
C MET A 160 3.01 16.85 -22.60
N MET A 161 2.06 16.81 -21.67
CA MET A 161 1.75 17.96 -20.81
C MET A 161 2.91 18.35 -19.90
N SER A 162 3.62 17.39 -19.31
CA SER A 162 4.80 17.71 -18.49
C SER A 162 5.93 18.33 -19.31
N ASN A 163 6.07 17.99 -20.59
CA ASN A 163 7.14 18.51 -21.46
C ASN A 163 6.80 19.90 -21.98
N THR A 164 5.55 20.12 -22.42
CA THR A 164 5.13 21.44 -22.95
C THR A 164 5.18 22.53 -21.89
N THR A 165 4.91 22.21 -20.61
CA THR A 165 5.11 23.17 -19.51
C THR A 165 6.59 23.60 -19.40
N VAL A 166 7.54 22.67 -19.54
CA VAL A 166 8.98 22.99 -19.47
C VAL A 166 9.38 23.89 -20.63
N GLU A 167 8.95 23.58 -21.84
CA GLU A 167 9.25 24.41 -23.01
C GLU A 167 8.70 25.83 -22.88
N ALA A 168 7.48 25.96 -22.34
CA ALA A 168 6.88 27.27 -22.06
C ALA A 168 7.70 28.06 -21.03
N GLU A 169 8.14 27.42 -19.95
CA GLU A 169 8.96 28.04 -18.91
C GLU A 169 10.33 28.48 -19.47
N ILE A 170 10.97 27.64 -20.30
CA ILE A 170 12.24 27.98 -20.95
C ILE A 170 12.06 29.20 -21.87
N ARG A 171 11.01 29.22 -22.70
CA ARG A 171 10.70 30.35 -23.58
C ARG A 171 10.40 31.63 -22.80
N GLN A 172 9.71 31.54 -21.68
CA GLN A 172 9.43 32.71 -20.85
C GLN A 172 10.72 33.29 -20.27
N ARG A 173 11.59 32.44 -19.70
CA ARG A 173 12.89 32.87 -19.17
C ARG A 173 13.82 33.44 -20.23
N SER A 174 13.78 32.93 -21.48
CA SER A 174 14.58 33.50 -22.56
C SER A 174 14.10 34.91 -22.91
N MET A 175 12.78 35.13 -23.02
CA MET A 175 12.21 36.45 -23.27
C MET A 175 12.47 37.44 -22.12
N GLU A 176 12.42 36.99 -20.87
CA GLU A 176 12.75 37.83 -19.70
C GLU A 176 14.21 38.28 -19.75
N ARG A 177 15.15 37.37 -20.04
CA ARG A 177 16.57 37.71 -20.20
C ARG A 177 16.85 38.66 -21.37
N GLU A 178 16.11 38.52 -22.47
CA GLU A 178 16.22 39.45 -23.60
C GLU A 178 15.73 40.85 -23.21
N ARG A 179 14.61 40.95 -22.49
CA ARG A 179 14.08 42.23 -21.98
C ARG A 179 15.02 42.89 -20.97
N GLU A 180 15.63 42.12 -20.07
CA GLU A 180 16.63 42.63 -19.11
C GLU A 180 17.89 43.18 -19.81
N ARG A 181 18.26 42.62 -20.97
CA ARG A 181 19.39 43.11 -21.77
C ARG A 181 19.08 44.36 -22.58
N GLU A 182 17.81 44.61 -22.89
CA GLU A 182 17.36 45.78 -23.66
C GLU A 182 17.15 47.05 -22.81
N VAL A 183 17.18 46.97 -21.48
CA VAL A 183 17.18 48.17 -20.62
C VAL A 183 18.58 48.79 -20.68
N PRO A 184 18.78 49.95 -21.33
CA PRO A 184 20.09 50.59 -21.34
C PRO A 184 20.40 51.08 -19.94
N ASP A 185 21.62 50.84 -19.49
CA ASP A 185 22.19 51.49 -18.31
C ASP A 185 22.26 53.00 -18.63
N VAL A 186 21.22 53.75 -18.27
CA VAL A 186 21.22 55.21 -18.33
C VAL A 186 22.10 55.66 -17.18
N ALA A 187 23.40 55.70 -17.42
CA ALA A 187 24.37 56.33 -16.54
C ALA A 187 23.99 57.81 -16.36
N LEU A 188 23.73 58.18 -15.11
CA LEU A 188 23.55 59.56 -14.62
C LEU A 188 24.82 60.40 -14.78
#